data_AF-A0AB39WL61-F1
#
_entry.id   AF-A0AB39WL61-F1
#
_cell.length_a   1.000
_cell.length_b   1.000
_cell.length_c   1.000
_cell.angle_alpha   90.00
_cell.angle_beta   90.00
_cell.angle_gamma   90.00
#
_symmetry.space_group_name_H-M   'P 1'
#
loop_
_entity.id
_entity.type
_entity.pdbx_description
1 polymer ?
#
loop_
_entity_poly.entity_id
_entity_poly.type
_entity_poly.pdbx_seq_one_letter_code
_entity_poly.pdbx_strand_id
1 'polypeptide(L)'
;MKKIILILSIIVLAGCKSKKIDTPIVEEVTTVKLAINEVSTFQKDRAYNLGKRILMTCNTSKFKPFTESEATRSVINNITLEKLSKTCTKYRQWYGDFKDLQLMEIYKDINKSTTIFRYKALYSKKVANKELRVYMNEENKISAIKSMDWVDLFERK
;
A
#
# COMPACT_ATOMS: atom_id res chain seq x y z
N MET A 1 -67.32 -54.08 -0.42
CA MET A 1 -66.07 -54.85 -0.38
C MET A 1 -65.05 -54.23 -1.32
N LYS A 2 -63.87 -53.90 -0.80
CA LYS A 2 -62.55 -53.75 -1.46
C LYS A 2 -62.33 -52.67 -2.56
N LYS A 3 -61.52 -51.67 -2.13
CA LYS A 3 -60.27 -51.16 -2.75
C LYS A 3 -60.43 -50.27 -3.99
N ILE A 4 -59.82 -49.08 -4.08
CA ILE A 4 -58.40 -48.80 -4.41
C ILE A 4 -58.12 -47.32 -4.04
N ILE A 5 -57.38 -47.03 -2.97
CA ILE A 5 -55.96 -46.58 -2.93
C ILE A 5 -55.68 -45.30 -3.73
N LEU A 6 -55.65 -44.19 -2.99
CA LEU A 6 -55.27 -42.85 -3.42
C LEU A 6 -53.73 -42.73 -3.30
N ILE A 7 -53.02 -42.75 -4.42
CA ILE A 7 -51.55 -42.64 -4.47
C ILE A 7 -51.20 -41.16 -4.37
N LEU A 8 -50.82 -40.74 -3.16
CA LEU A 8 -50.29 -39.42 -2.85
C LEU A 8 -48.77 -39.53 -2.80
N SER A 9 -48.12 -39.54 -3.97
CA SER A 9 -46.66 -39.49 -4.07
C SER A 9 -46.20 -38.03 -4.02
N ILE A 10 -45.85 -37.63 -2.80
CA ILE A 10 -45.18 -36.40 -2.41
C ILE A 10 -43.86 -36.31 -3.18
N ILE A 11 -43.77 -35.37 -4.13
CA ILE A 11 -42.51 -34.96 -4.72
C ILE A 11 -41.84 -34.02 -3.72
N VAL A 12 -40.96 -34.58 -2.89
CA VAL A 12 -40.02 -33.78 -2.08
C VAL A 12 -38.96 -33.24 -3.04
N LEU A 13 -39.21 -32.04 -3.58
CA LEU A 13 -38.16 -31.23 -4.19
C LEU A 13 -37.24 -30.73 -3.06
N ALA A 14 -36.27 -31.56 -2.69
CA ALA A 14 -35.07 -31.12 -1.99
C ALA A 14 -34.23 -30.28 -2.96
N GLY A 15 -34.68 -29.04 -3.20
CA GLY A 15 -33.86 -28.02 -3.82
C GLY A 15 -32.75 -27.64 -2.85
N CYS A 16 -31.55 -28.18 -3.08
CA CYS A 16 -30.32 -27.70 -2.46
C CYS A 16 -30.30 -26.18 -2.52
N LYS A 17 -30.35 -25.51 -1.36
CA LYS A 17 -29.87 -24.14 -1.24
C LYS A 17 -28.40 -24.18 -1.67
N SER A 18 -28.15 -23.86 -2.93
CA SER A 18 -26.82 -23.54 -3.42
C SER A 18 -26.37 -22.33 -2.60
N LYS A 19 -25.60 -22.61 -1.55
CA LYS A 19 -24.84 -21.60 -0.83
C LYS A 19 -23.93 -21.03 -1.89
N LYS A 20 -24.24 -19.83 -2.38
CA LYS A 20 -23.29 -19.06 -3.18
C LYS A 20 -22.05 -18.98 -2.32
N ILE A 21 -21.05 -19.76 -2.70
CA ILE A 21 -19.69 -19.53 -2.28
C ILE A 21 -19.43 -18.15 -2.85
N ASP A 22 -19.30 -17.16 -1.97
CA ASP A 22 -18.71 -15.89 -2.33
C ASP A 22 -17.30 -16.23 -2.79
N THR A 23 -17.18 -16.52 -4.09
CA THR A 23 -15.90 -16.53 -4.77
C THR A 23 -15.38 -15.13 -4.52
N PRO A 24 -14.26 -14.95 -3.79
CA PRO A 24 -13.67 -13.63 -3.68
C PRO A 24 -13.46 -13.17 -5.11
N ILE A 25 -14.07 -12.02 -5.44
CA ILE A 25 -13.80 -11.33 -6.69
C ILE A 25 -12.29 -11.23 -6.73
N VAL A 26 -11.66 -12.02 -7.59
CA VAL A 26 -10.24 -11.89 -7.90
C VAL A 26 -10.18 -10.52 -8.55
N GLU A 27 -9.86 -9.49 -7.77
CA GLU A 27 -9.50 -8.19 -8.30
C GLU A 27 -8.47 -8.48 -9.39
N GLU A 28 -8.84 -8.15 -10.62
CA GLU A 28 -7.98 -8.28 -11.79
C GLU A 28 -6.59 -7.76 -11.39
N VAL A 29 -5.57 -8.62 -11.47
CA VAL A 29 -4.24 -8.38 -10.90
C VAL A 29 -3.57 -7.24 -11.65
N THR A 30 -3.92 -6.03 -11.24
CA THR A 30 -3.56 -4.76 -11.89
C THR A 30 -2.24 -4.23 -11.34
N THR A 31 -1.61 -4.99 -10.43
CA THR A 31 -0.29 -4.73 -9.86
C THR A 31 0.59 -5.97 -9.96
N VAL A 32 1.74 -5.84 -10.61
CA VAL A 32 2.72 -6.91 -10.81
C VAL A 32 3.95 -6.62 -9.97
N LYS A 33 4.45 -7.63 -9.24
CA LYS A 33 5.72 -7.52 -8.50
C LYS A 33 6.88 -7.53 -9.48
N LEU A 34 7.80 -6.59 -9.35
CA LEU A 34 9.01 -6.51 -10.16
C LEU A 34 10.21 -7.06 -9.39
N ALA A 35 11.18 -7.64 -10.08
CA ALA A 35 12.45 -7.96 -9.44
C ALA A 35 13.24 -6.67 -9.19
N ILE A 36 13.93 -6.58 -8.05
CA ILE A 36 14.62 -5.35 -7.61
C ILE A 36 15.72 -4.94 -8.61
N ASN A 37 16.36 -5.91 -9.28
CA ASN A 37 17.39 -5.69 -10.29
C ASN A 37 16.84 -5.22 -11.64
N GLU A 38 15.56 -5.44 -11.94
CA GLU A 38 14.91 -5.00 -13.18
C GLU A 38 14.56 -3.51 -13.16
N VAL A 39 14.53 -2.90 -11.98
CA VAL A 39 14.23 -1.47 -11.82
C VAL A 39 15.53 -0.67 -11.80
N SER A 40 15.58 0.41 -12.58
CA SER A 40 16.77 1.25 -12.71
C SER A 40 17.25 1.80 -11.37
N THR A 41 18.57 1.90 -11.22
CA THR A 41 19.21 2.49 -10.02
C THR A 41 18.74 3.93 -9.80
N PHE A 42 18.62 4.72 -10.87
CA PHE A 42 18.07 6.07 -10.80
C PHE A 42 16.70 6.13 -10.13
N GLN A 43 15.77 5.26 -10.52
CA GLN A 43 14.43 5.25 -9.91
C GLN A 43 14.47 4.82 -8.45
N LYS A 44 15.26 3.79 -8.12
CA LYS A 44 15.43 3.32 -6.74
C LYS A 44 16.01 4.41 -5.84
N ASP A 45 17.09 5.06 -6.27
CA ASP A 45 17.74 6.13 -5.52
C ASP A 45 16.83 7.34 -5.36
N ARG A 46 16.10 7.70 -6.41
CA ARG A 46 15.16 8.82 -6.37
C ARG A 46 14.03 8.55 -5.38
N ALA A 47 13.40 7.38 -5.45
CA ALA A 47 12.36 6.98 -4.50
C ALA A 47 12.88 6.96 -3.06
N TYR A 48 14.06 6.37 -2.84
CA TYR A 48 14.71 6.28 -1.53
C TYR A 48 15.01 7.66 -0.96
N ASN A 49 15.72 8.52 -1.71
CA ASN A 49 16.17 9.82 -1.24
C ASN A 49 14.99 10.75 -0.90
N LEU A 50 13.98 10.79 -1.78
CA LEU A 50 12.81 11.64 -1.57
C LEU A 50 11.91 11.11 -0.43
N GLY A 51 11.73 9.80 -0.31
CA GLY A 51 11.01 9.18 0.80
C GLY A 51 11.73 9.40 2.14
N LYS A 52 13.05 9.18 2.16
CA LYS A 52 13.91 9.38 3.35
C LYS A 52 13.88 10.82 3.81
N ARG A 53 13.88 11.80 2.90
CA ARG A 53 13.83 13.24 3.24
C ARG A 53 12.62 13.60 4.10
N ILE A 54 11.45 13.00 3.83
CA ILE A 54 10.24 13.24 4.64
C ILE A 54 10.41 12.71 6.05
N LEU A 55 10.86 11.46 6.20
CA LEU A 55 11.01 10.85 7.52
C LEU A 55 12.15 11.50 8.33
N MET A 56 13.23 11.93 7.66
CA MET A 56 14.31 12.70 8.28
C MET A 56 13.88 14.09 8.77
N THR A 57 12.82 14.66 8.19
CA THR A 57 12.23 15.90 8.72
C THR A 57 11.72 15.68 10.13
N CYS A 58 11.18 14.49 10.46
CA CYS A 58 10.75 14.19 11.82
C CYS A 58 11.91 14.22 12.82
N ASN A 59 13.12 13.84 12.41
CA ASN A 59 14.29 13.87 13.28
C ASN A 59 14.85 15.28 13.47
N THR A 60 14.92 16.05 12.39
CA THR A 60 15.68 17.31 12.31
C THR A 60 14.83 18.56 12.44
N SER A 61 13.51 18.44 12.29
CA SER A 61 12.56 19.55 12.16
C SER A 61 12.85 20.48 10.96
N LYS A 62 13.72 20.06 10.03
CA LYS A 62 14.06 20.83 8.83
C LYS A 62 13.21 20.36 7.65
N PHE A 63 12.07 21.01 7.44
CA PHE A 63 11.20 20.71 6.31
C PHE A 63 11.73 21.35 5.03
N LYS A 64 11.99 20.51 4.02
CA LYS A 64 12.28 20.94 2.65
C LYS A 64 11.12 20.52 1.74
N PRO A 65 10.33 21.47 1.20
CA PRO A 65 9.25 21.14 0.29
C PRO A 65 9.79 20.50 -0.99
N PHE A 66 8.94 19.72 -1.63
CA PHE A 66 9.24 19.11 -2.92
C PHE A 66 9.14 20.14 -4.05
N THR A 67 9.97 20.00 -5.07
CA THR A 67 9.88 20.79 -6.31
C THR A 67 8.95 20.11 -7.33
N GLU A 68 8.53 20.84 -8.37
CA GLU A 68 7.72 20.29 -9.47
C GLU A 68 8.46 19.22 -10.29
N SER A 69 9.81 19.19 -10.23
CA SER A 69 10.60 18.11 -10.84
C SER A 69 10.65 16.85 -9.98
N GLU A 70 10.41 16.95 -8.67
CA GLU A 70 10.48 15.84 -7.72
C GLU A 70 9.12 15.17 -7.51
N ALA A 71 8.04 15.95 -7.50
CA ALA A 71 6.70 15.45 -7.16
C ALA A 71 5.60 16.15 -7.95
N THR A 72 4.44 15.50 -8.03
CA THR A 72 3.24 16.11 -8.64
C THR A 72 2.72 17.25 -7.76
N ARG A 73 2.00 18.20 -8.36
CA ARG A 73 1.37 19.32 -7.62
C ARG A 73 0.47 18.83 -6.49
N SER A 74 -0.26 17.74 -6.69
CA SER A 74 -1.10 17.13 -5.65
C SER A 74 -0.26 16.73 -4.42
N VAL A 75 0.91 16.11 -4.63
CA VAL A 75 1.80 15.72 -3.52
C VAL A 75 2.39 16.96 -2.85
N ILE A 76 2.88 17.93 -3.63
CA ILE A 76 3.45 19.19 -3.11
C ILE A 76 2.44 19.90 -2.21
N ASN A 77 1.19 20.00 -2.63
CA ASN A 77 0.11 20.67 -1.88
C ASN A 77 -0.31 19.88 -0.62
N ASN A 78 -0.10 18.56 -0.60
CA ASN A 78 -0.52 17.70 0.50
C ASN A 78 0.54 17.50 1.58
N ILE A 79 1.83 17.56 1.23
CA ILE A 79 2.93 17.42 2.19
C ILE A 79 3.31 18.81 2.68
N THR A 80 2.57 19.31 3.67
CA THR A 80 2.84 20.60 4.32
C THR A 80 3.56 20.39 5.64
N LEU A 81 4.29 21.43 6.10
CA LEU A 81 4.94 21.42 7.41
C LEU A 81 3.95 21.07 8.54
N GLU A 82 2.74 21.61 8.50
CA GLU A 82 1.72 21.38 9.52
C GLU A 82 1.29 19.90 9.60
N LYS A 83 0.92 19.30 8.45
CA LYS A 83 0.52 17.89 8.37
C LYS A 83 1.65 16.96 8.78
N LEU A 84 2.87 17.27 8.34
CA LEU A 84 4.05 16.48 8.65
C LEU A 84 4.40 16.56 10.13
N SER A 85 4.38 17.75 10.73
CA SER A 85 4.68 17.95 12.16
C SER A 85 3.76 17.15 13.07
N LYS A 86 2.44 17.16 12.80
CA LYS A 86 1.46 16.35 13.56
C LYS A 86 1.78 14.85 13.51
N THR A 87 2.21 14.37 12.35
CA THR A 87 2.59 12.96 12.15
C THR A 87 3.92 12.65 12.84
N CYS A 88 4.92 13.51 12.69
CA CYS A 88 6.25 13.34 13.28
C CYS A 88 6.21 13.27 14.80
N THR A 89 5.41 14.12 15.47
CA THR A 89 5.27 14.07 16.94
C THR A 89 4.79 12.70 17.41
N LYS A 90 3.74 12.16 16.78
CA LYS A 90 3.22 10.81 17.10
C LYS A 90 4.26 9.73 16.84
N TYR A 91 4.93 9.81 15.69
CA TYR A 91 5.91 8.79 15.27
C TYR A 91 7.13 8.78 16.20
N ARG A 92 7.67 9.93 16.59
CA ARG A 92 8.78 9.99 17.55
C ARG A 92 8.39 9.44 18.92
N GLN A 93 7.18 9.77 19.39
CA GLN A 93 6.69 9.27 20.67
C GLN A 93 6.57 7.74 20.66
N TRP A 94 5.98 7.15 19.62
CA TRP A 94 5.68 5.72 19.57
C TRP A 94 6.86 4.87 19.11
N TYR A 95 7.61 5.34 18.12
CA TYR A 95 8.62 4.56 17.41
C TYR A 95 10.05 5.07 17.64
N GLY A 96 10.21 6.27 18.19
CA GLY A 96 11.51 6.90 18.40
C GLY A 96 12.05 7.57 17.12
N ASP A 97 13.36 7.79 17.08
CA ASP A 97 13.98 8.46 15.93
C ASP A 97 14.00 7.53 14.72
N PHE A 98 13.69 8.10 13.56
CA PHE A 98 13.85 7.42 12.29
C PHE A 98 15.35 7.12 12.04
N LYS A 99 15.66 5.95 11.49
CA LYS A 99 17.03 5.50 11.21
C LYS A 99 17.28 5.39 9.73
N ASP A 100 16.51 4.56 9.03
CA ASP A 100 16.68 4.38 7.60
C ASP A 100 15.44 3.77 6.92
N LEU A 101 15.46 3.76 5.59
CA LEU A 101 14.55 2.98 4.76
C LEU A 101 15.25 1.73 4.24
N GLN A 102 14.61 0.57 4.39
CA GLN A 102 15.03 -0.67 3.76
C GLN A 102 14.07 -0.99 2.61
N LEU A 103 14.57 -1.03 1.38
CA LEU A 103 13.77 -1.43 0.23
C LEU A 103 13.43 -2.92 0.34
N MET A 104 12.15 -3.25 0.35
CA MET A 104 11.68 -4.63 0.46
C MET A 104 11.15 -5.15 -0.87
N GLU A 105 10.29 -4.38 -1.53
CA GLU A 105 9.59 -4.83 -2.72
C GLU A 105 9.29 -3.66 -3.67
N ILE A 106 9.13 -4.00 -4.95
CA ILE A 106 8.72 -3.05 -5.98
C ILE A 106 7.55 -3.67 -6.75
N TYR A 107 6.53 -2.85 -7.02
CA TYR A 107 5.38 -3.24 -7.85
C TYR A 107 5.19 -2.24 -8.98
N LYS A 108 4.63 -2.70 -10.10
CA LYS A 108 4.11 -1.86 -11.17
C LYS A 108 2.59 -1.95 -11.16
N ASP A 109 1.91 -0.83 -10.98
CA ASP A 109 0.49 -0.68 -11.27
C ASP A 109 0.36 -0.45 -12.79
N ILE A 110 -0.23 -1.42 -13.48
CA ILE A 110 -0.36 -1.41 -14.95
C ILE A 110 -1.38 -0.35 -15.38
N ASN A 111 -2.48 -0.19 -14.63
CA ASN A 111 -3.56 0.72 -14.99
C ASN A 111 -3.18 2.19 -14.81
N LYS A 112 -2.36 2.48 -13.80
CA LYS A 112 -1.91 3.85 -13.49
C LYS A 112 -0.49 4.12 -13.98
N SER A 113 0.12 3.17 -14.69
CA SER A 113 1.53 3.17 -15.07
C SER A 113 2.48 3.59 -13.94
N THR A 114 2.16 3.27 -12.70
CA THR A 114 2.86 3.78 -11.52
C THR A 114 3.75 2.72 -10.92
N THR A 115 5.00 3.05 -10.61
CA THR A 115 5.91 2.17 -9.88
C THR A 115 5.79 2.44 -8.38
N ILE A 116 5.58 1.40 -7.59
CA ILE A 116 5.35 1.46 -6.14
C ILE A 116 6.56 0.83 -5.45
N PHE A 117 7.30 1.63 -4.70
CA PHE A 117 8.41 1.18 -3.88
C PHE A 117 7.94 1.01 -2.44
N ARG A 118 8.06 -0.21 -1.92
CA ARG A 118 7.71 -0.55 -0.53
C ARG A 118 8.97 -0.60 0.31
N TYR A 119 9.03 0.25 1.32
CA TYR A 119 10.14 0.30 2.27
C TYR A 119 9.68 -0.07 3.67
N LYS A 120 10.46 -0.88 4.38
CA LYS A 120 10.41 -0.89 5.85
C LYS A 120 11.09 0.38 6.36
N ALA A 121 10.37 1.16 7.16
CA ALA A 121 10.91 2.33 7.82
C ALA A 121 11.45 1.91 9.18
N LEU A 122 12.77 1.99 9.35
CA LEU A 122 13.49 1.58 10.54
C LEU A 122 13.52 2.74 11.54
N TYR A 123 13.20 2.45 12.79
CA TYR A 123 13.23 3.42 13.89
C TYR A 123 14.04 2.88 15.07
N SER A 124 14.36 3.74 16.05
CA SER A 124 15.16 3.34 17.22
C SER A 124 14.44 2.36 18.14
N LYS A 125 13.10 2.41 18.25
CA LYS A 125 12.34 1.46 19.07
C LYS A 125 12.02 0.21 18.26
N LYS A 126 12.33 -0.96 18.83
CA LYS A 126 12.11 -2.27 18.20
C LYS A 126 10.64 -2.61 17.90
N VAL A 127 9.70 -1.94 18.57
CA VAL A 127 8.25 -2.12 18.35
C VAL A 127 7.76 -1.51 17.03
N ALA A 128 8.60 -0.72 16.34
CA ALA A 128 8.20 -0.07 15.10
C ALA A 128 7.99 -1.09 13.97
N ASN A 129 6.74 -1.19 13.50
CA ASN A 129 6.36 -1.99 12.33
C ASN A 129 5.79 -1.09 11.23
N LYS A 130 6.65 -0.24 10.62
CA LYS A 130 6.20 0.80 9.70
C LYS A 130 6.65 0.56 8.28
N GLU A 131 5.74 0.83 7.35
CA GLU A 131 5.97 0.86 5.92
C GLU A 131 5.92 2.31 5.42
N LEU A 132 6.85 2.67 4.53
CA LEU A 132 6.74 3.82 3.65
C LEU A 132 6.55 3.32 2.22
N ARG A 133 5.47 3.73 1.56
CA ARG A 133 5.26 3.52 0.13
C ARG A 133 5.52 4.81 -0.63
N VAL A 134 6.36 4.71 -1.64
CA VAL A 134 6.64 5.81 -2.59
C VAL A 134 6.11 5.39 -3.96
N TYR A 135 5.20 6.18 -4.51
CA TYR A 135 4.59 5.96 -5.81
C TYR A 135 5.22 6.92 -6.81
N MET A 136 5.77 6.40 -7.89
CA MET A 136 6.40 7.17 -8.96
C MET A 136 5.61 7.00 -10.26
N ASN A 137 5.23 8.11 -10.89
CA ASN A 137 4.61 8.08 -12.22
C ASN A 137 5.66 7.84 -13.32
N GLU A 138 5.22 7.81 -14.58
CA GLU A 138 6.08 7.59 -15.75
C GLU A 138 7.14 8.68 -15.93
N GLU A 139 6.87 9.90 -15.46
CA GLU A 139 7.84 11.02 -15.47
C GLU A 139 8.87 10.93 -14.33
N ASN A 140 8.88 9.85 -13.55
CA ASN A 140 9.71 9.68 -12.36
C ASN A 140 9.48 10.75 -11.28
N LYS A 141 8.27 11.31 -11.22
CA LYS A 141 7.81 12.20 -10.16
C LYS A 141 7.05 11.40 -9.12
N ILE A 142 7.16 11.81 -7.87
CA ILE A 142 6.34 11.26 -6.80
C ILE A 142 4.89 11.65 -7.02
N SER A 143 4.03 10.66 -7.24
CA SER A 143 2.59 10.81 -7.42
C SER A 143 1.81 10.57 -6.13
N ALA A 144 2.37 9.81 -5.19
CA ALA A 144 1.84 9.63 -3.84
C ALA A 144 2.91 9.15 -2.87
N ILE A 145 2.71 9.42 -1.58
CA ILE A 145 3.48 8.83 -0.48
C ILE A 145 2.52 8.43 0.61
N LYS A 146 2.67 7.21 1.12
CA LYS A 146 1.84 6.69 2.21
C LYS A 146 2.72 6.08 3.30
N SER A 147 2.37 6.35 4.55
CA SER A 147 2.98 5.72 5.71
C SER A 147 1.93 4.90 6.44
N MET A 148 2.18 3.61 6.61
CA MET A 148 1.25 2.64 7.20
C MET A 148 2.00 1.56 7.96
N ASP A 149 1.29 0.58 8.52
CA ASP A 149 1.94 -0.56 9.14
C ASP A 149 2.41 -1.54 8.07
N TRP A 150 3.57 -2.16 8.29
CA TRP A 150 4.07 -3.16 7.38
C TRP A 150 3.25 -4.45 7.51
N VAL A 151 2.83 -4.96 6.35
CA VAL A 151 2.22 -6.27 6.18
C VAL A 151 2.96 -7.00 5.07
N ASP A 152 3.24 -8.29 5.26
CA ASP A 152 4.04 -9.06 4.28
C ASP A 152 3.27 -9.25 2.97
N LEU A 153 1.96 -9.48 3.06
CA LEU A 153 1.09 -9.55 1.89
C LEU A 153 0.82 -8.14 1.35
N PHE A 154 1.13 -7.93 0.07
CA PHE A 154 0.85 -6.66 -0.57
C PHE A 154 -0.66 -6.45 -0.74
N GLU A 155 -1.17 -5.43 -0.08
CA GLU A 155 -2.54 -4.96 -0.22
C GLU A 155 -2.55 -3.58 -0.86
N ARG A 156 -3.38 -3.39 -1.88
CA ARG A 156 -3.56 -2.08 -2.51
C ARG A 156 -4.41 -1.18 -1.61
N LYS A 157 -3.72 -0.39 -0.78
CA LYS A 157 -4.30 0.63 0.12
C LYS A 157 -4.00 2.04 -0.38
#